data_AF-A0A124IPJ6-F1
#
_entry.id   AF-A0A124IPJ6-F1
#
_cell.length_a   1.000
_cell.length_b   1.000
_cell.length_c   1.000
_cell.angle_alpha   90.00
_cell.angle_beta   90.00
_cell.angle_gamma   90.00
#
_symmetry.space_group_name_H-M   'P 1'
#
loop_
_entity.id
_entity.type
_entity.pdbx_description
1 polymer ?
#
loop_
_entity_poly.entity_id
_entity_poly.type
_entity_poly.pdbx_seq_one_letter_code
_entity_poly.pdbx_strand_id
1 'polypeptide(L)'
;MQAKAIEKIQSEMTKDTANSYVQVVGGFLLQHLRQNPQDAEKILTADKTIGKSLGEMRKAAEKKKVGNCAVLTDPEGFAVVLNYFGVNSAADTQYRAAPALIPLVKPESDINFDIKLEDLF
;
A
#
# COMPACT_ATOMS: atom_id res chain seq x y z
N MET A 1 2.61 -10.59 25.56
CA MET A 1 2.64 -9.31 24.80
C MET A 1 1.79 -9.37 23.54
N GLN A 2 1.95 -10.41 22.70
CA GLN A 2 1.18 -10.62 21.45
C GLN A 2 -0.34 -10.51 21.61
N ALA A 3 -0.95 -11.19 22.59
CA ALA A 3 -2.40 -11.14 22.82
C ALA A 3 -2.92 -9.71 23.07
N LYS A 4 -2.18 -8.90 23.83
CA LYS A 4 -2.54 -7.49 24.08
C LYS A 4 -2.45 -6.63 22.80
N ALA A 5 -1.46 -6.90 21.95
CA ALA A 5 -1.32 -6.18 20.67
C ALA A 5 -2.45 -6.55 19.70
N ILE A 6 -2.83 -7.83 19.66
CA ILE A 6 -3.99 -8.33 18.91
C ILE A 6 -5.27 -7.66 19.40
N GLU A 7 -5.50 -7.63 20.71
CA GLU A 7 -6.68 -7.01 21.30
C GLU A 7 -6.75 -5.50 21.01
N LYS A 8 -5.62 -4.79 21.07
CA LYS A 8 -5.53 -3.38 20.67
C LYS A 8 -5.92 -3.17 19.21
N ILE A 9 -5.35 -3.96 18.29
CA ILE A 9 -5.68 -3.87 16.85
C ILE A 9 -7.17 -4.15 16.63
N GLN A 10 -7.71 -5.21 17.24
CA GLN A 10 -9.13 -5.54 17.13
C GLN A 10 -10.02 -4.44 17.70
N SER A 11 -9.63 -3.81 18.81
CA SER A 11 -10.36 -2.68 19.38
C SER A 11 -10.37 -1.48 18.42
N GLU A 12 -9.25 -1.17 17.78
CA GLU A 12 -9.18 -0.11 16.76
C GLU A 12 -10.04 -0.44 15.54
N MET A 13 -10.00 -1.68 15.05
CA MET A 13 -10.87 -2.14 13.95
C MET A 13 -12.36 -2.08 14.33
N THR A 14 -12.72 -2.37 15.58
CA THR A 14 -14.12 -2.34 16.03
C THR A 14 -14.61 -0.92 16.28
N LYS A 15 -13.72 0.01 16.64
CA LYS A 15 -14.04 1.44 16.75
C LYS A 15 -14.29 2.10 15.40
N ASP A 16 -13.60 1.64 14.37
CA ASP A 16 -13.62 2.23 13.03
C ASP A 16 -14.10 1.22 11.96
N THR A 17 -15.29 0.64 12.19
CA THR A 17 -15.88 -0.36 11.27
C THR A 17 -16.32 0.24 9.93
N ALA A 18 -16.60 1.55 9.90
CA ALA A 18 -16.98 2.27 8.68
C ALA A 18 -15.81 2.40 7.69
N ASN A 19 -14.57 2.29 8.18
CA ASN A 19 -13.38 2.48 7.37
C ASN A 19 -12.80 1.13 6.91
N SER A 20 -13.07 0.78 5.65
CA SER A 20 -12.57 -0.45 5.04
C SER A 20 -11.04 -0.56 5.05
N TYR A 21 -10.32 0.56 4.97
CA TYR A 21 -8.85 0.57 5.03
C TYR A 21 -8.33 0.16 6.41
N VAL A 22 -9.02 0.58 7.48
CA VAL A 22 -8.67 0.16 8.85
C VAL A 22 -8.86 -1.34 9.01
N GLN A 23 -9.90 -1.91 8.40
CA GLN A 23 -10.12 -3.37 8.41
C GLN A 23 -9.00 -4.13 7.69
N VAL A 24 -8.62 -3.68 6.50
CA VAL A 24 -7.58 -4.33 5.68
C VAL A 24 -6.22 -4.27 6.39
N VAL A 25 -5.81 -3.08 6.86
CA VAL A 25 -4.53 -2.91 7.55
C VAL A 25 -4.54 -3.62 8.91
N GLY A 26 -5.65 -3.58 9.63
CA GLY A 26 -5.80 -4.32 10.89
C GLY A 26 -5.66 -5.83 10.69
N GLY A 27 -6.33 -6.39 9.67
CA GLY A 27 -6.18 -7.80 9.29
C GLY A 27 -4.74 -8.17 8.92
N PHE A 28 -4.07 -7.32 8.16
CA PHE A 28 -2.65 -7.48 7.82
C PHE A 28 -1.76 -7.51 9.07
N LEU A 29 -1.94 -6.56 10.00
CA LEU A 29 -1.16 -6.50 11.24
C LEU A 29 -1.41 -7.71 12.15
N LEU A 30 -2.65 -8.22 12.22
CA LEU A 30 -2.97 -9.44 12.95
C LEU A 30 -2.25 -10.65 12.36
N GLN A 31 -2.23 -10.76 11.03
CA GLN A 31 -1.51 -11.83 10.35
C GLN A 31 0.00 -11.71 10.56
N HIS A 32 0.56 -10.51 10.49
CA HIS A 32 1.97 -10.24 10.76
C HIS A 32 2.34 -10.65 12.18
N LEU A 33 1.52 -10.33 13.18
CA LEU A 33 1.75 -10.70 14.58
C LEU A 33 1.73 -12.21 14.81
N ARG A 34 0.92 -12.97 14.07
CA ARG A 34 0.93 -14.44 14.15
C ARG A 34 2.24 -15.03 13.67
N GLN A 35 2.82 -14.44 12.63
CA GLN A 35 4.10 -14.88 12.05
C GLN A 35 5.30 -14.34 12.83
N ASN A 36 5.20 -13.14 13.38
CA ASN A 36 6.26 -12.41 14.06
C ASN A 36 5.77 -11.91 15.45
N PRO A 37 5.69 -12.80 16.45
CA PRO A 37 5.21 -12.43 17.78
C PRO A 37 6.11 -11.41 18.50
N GLN A 38 7.37 -11.26 18.07
CA GLN A 38 8.33 -10.32 18.65
C GLN A 38 8.03 -8.86 18.30
N ASP A 39 7.30 -8.61 17.20
CA ASP A 39 6.89 -7.27 16.82
C ASP A 39 5.71 -6.73 17.64
N ALA A 40 5.11 -7.56 18.50
CA ALA A 40 4.02 -7.18 19.37
C ALA A 40 4.33 -5.96 20.23
N GLU A 41 5.54 -5.85 20.77
CA GLU A 41 5.92 -4.72 21.63
C GLU A 41 5.93 -3.39 20.88
N LYS A 42 6.35 -3.42 19.61
CA LYS A 42 6.41 -2.25 18.74
C LYS A 42 5.03 -1.75 18.35
N ILE A 43 4.10 -2.69 18.14
CA ILE A 43 2.68 -2.41 17.83
C ILE A 43 1.90 -1.97 19.08
N LEU A 44 2.27 -2.47 20.27
CA LEU A 44 1.60 -2.12 21.53
C LEU A 44 1.82 -0.67 21.96
N THR A 45 2.74 0.06 21.31
CA THR A 45 3.03 1.46 21.61
C THR A 45 1.77 2.32 21.53
N ALA A 46 1.40 2.97 22.64
CA ALA A 46 0.13 3.73 22.74
C ALA A 46 0.01 4.84 21.68
N ASP A 47 1.13 5.42 21.26
CA ASP A 47 1.16 6.48 20.26
C ASP A 47 0.89 6.02 18.82
N LYS A 48 1.04 4.71 18.56
CA LYS A 48 0.88 4.14 17.22
C LYS A 48 -0.50 3.53 17.08
N THR A 49 -1.21 3.95 16.03
CA THR A 49 -2.56 3.49 15.71
C THR A 49 -2.65 3.19 14.21
N ILE A 50 -3.61 2.35 13.83
CA ILE A 50 -3.88 2.00 12.43
C ILE A 50 -4.21 3.28 11.65
N GLY A 51 -5.03 4.17 12.22
CA GLY A 51 -5.38 5.44 11.59
C GLY A 51 -4.17 6.33 11.29
N LYS A 52 -3.20 6.44 12.23
CA LYS A 52 -1.97 7.20 11.96
C LYS A 52 -1.10 6.52 10.89
N SER A 53 -1.03 5.19 10.87
CA SER A 53 -0.30 4.45 9.83
C SER A 53 -0.89 4.66 8.44
N LEU A 54 -2.22 4.73 8.32
CA LEU A 54 -2.92 5.08 7.08
C LEU A 54 -2.62 6.52 6.64
N GLY A 55 -2.49 7.45 7.59
CA GLY A 55 -2.05 8.82 7.31
C GLY A 55 -0.65 8.88 6.70
N GLU A 56 0.28 8.07 7.20
CA GLU A 56 1.63 7.97 6.62
C GLU A 56 1.61 7.28 5.26
N MET A 57 0.79 6.24 5.08
CA MET A 57 0.57 5.60 3.77
C MET A 57 0.05 6.61 2.74
N ARG A 58 -0.90 7.47 3.12
CA ARG A 58 -1.40 8.55 2.26
C ARG A 58 -0.28 9.51 1.86
N LYS A 59 0.56 9.96 2.80
CA LYS A 59 1.71 10.84 2.49
C LYS A 59 2.70 10.17 1.55
N ALA A 60 2.96 8.87 1.74
CA ALA A 60 3.82 8.11 0.85
C ALA A 60 3.24 8.00 -0.57
N ALA A 61 1.92 7.78 -0.69
CA ALA A 61 1.22 7.77 -1.97
C ALA A 61 1.29 9.14 -2.66
N GLU A 62 1.10 10.21 -1.90
CA GLU A 62 1.11 11.58 -2.40
C GLU A 62 2.45 11.99 -3.01
N LYS A 63 3.57 11.47 -2.47
CA LYS A 63 4.91 11.65 -3.05
C LYS A 63 5.06 11.00 -4.43
N LYS A 64 4.29 9.94 -4.71
CA LYS A 64 4.27 9.21 -5.99
C LYS A 64 3.12 9.65 -6.90
N LYS A 65 2.43 10.74 -6.55
CA LYS A 65 1.28 11.22 -7.31
C LYS A 65 1.69 11.55 -8.75
N VAL A 66 0.96 10.98 -9.71
CA VAL A 66 1.10 11.30 -11.14
C VAL A 66 -0.19 12.01 -11.57
N GLY A 67 -0.07 13.29 -11.92
CA GLY A 67 -1.21 14.14 -12.24
C GLY A 67 -2.13 14.32 -11.03
N ASN A 68 -3.35 13.75 -11.08
CA ASN A 68 -4.31 13.79 -9.98
C ASN A 68 -4.49 12.45 -9.24
N CYS A 69 -3.77 11.40 -9.63
CA CYS A 69 -3.91 10.07 -9.05
C CYS A 69 -2.66 9.67 -8.27
N ALA A 70 -2.85 9.13 -7.07
CA ALA A 70 -1.80 8.57 -6.24
C ALA A 70 -2.16 7.11 -5.95
N VAL A 71 -1.36 6.19 -6.46
CA VAL A 71 -1.57 4.75 -6.30
C VAL A 71 -0.32 4.16 -5.66
N LEU A 72 -0.53 3.35 -4.62
CA LEU A 72 0.48 2.47 -4.06
C LEU A 72 0.08 1.04 -4.36
N THR A 73 1.06 0.18 -4.59
CA THR A 73 0.83 -1.26 -4.59
C THR A 73 0.62 -1.75 -3.15
N ASP A 74 -0.09 -2.86 -2.98
CA ASP A 74 -0.27 -3.52 -1.68
C ASP A 74 1.03 -3.67 -0.87
N PRO A 75 2.14 -4.23 -1.43
CA PRO A 75 3.39 -4.37 -0.69
C PRO A 75 4.01 -3.03 -0.28
N GLU A 76 3.89 -1.98 -1.10
CA GLU A 76 4.38 -0.64 -0.74
C GLU A 76 3.57 -0.02 0.38
N GLY A 77 2.23 -0.16 0.33
CA GLY A 77 1.34 0.35 1.37
C GLY A 77 1.61 -0.32 2.71
N PHE A 78 1.70 -1.66 2.73
CA PHE A 78 1.99 -2.41 3.93
C PHE A 78 3.40 -2.17 4.47
N ALA A 79 4.39 -1.99 3.59
CA ALA A 79 5.75 -1.62 4.02
C ALA A 79 5.77 -0.28 4.76
N VAL A 80 5.01 0.72 4.30
CA VAL A 80 4.88 2.01 5.01
C VAL A 80 4.25 1.83 6.38
N VAL A 81 3.22 0.99 6.50
CA VAL A 81 2.58 0.66 7.78
C VAL A 81 3.59 -0.01 8.72
N LEU A 82 4.30 -1.04 8.28
CA LEU A 82 5.30 -1.74 9.11
C LEU A 82 6.44 -0.82 9.55
N ASN A 83 6.94 0.02 8.64
CA ASN A 83 7.94 1.04 8.93
C ASN A 83 7.43 2.04 9.97
N TYR A 84 6.17 2.46 9.87
CA TYR A 84 5.56 3.31 10.88
C TYR A 84 5.56 2.65 12.26
N PHE A 85 5.34 1.34 12.34
CA PHE A 85 5.43 0.59 13.58
C PHE A 85 6.87 0.29 14.04
N GLY A 86 7.90 0.62 13.25
CA GLY A 86 9.30 0.27 13.55
C GLY A 86 9.57 -1.23 13.42
N VAL A 87 8.66 -1.94 12.77
CA VAL A 87 8.75 -3.36 12.43
C VAL A 87 9.59 -3.42 11.16
N ASN A 88 10.89 -3.17 11.32
CA ASN A 88 11.84 -3.14 10.23
C ASN A 88 11.88 -4.54 9.59
N SER A 89 11.18 -4.71 8.48
CA SER A 89 11.49 -5.80 7.56
C SER A 89 12.86 -5.46 7.02
N ALA A 90 13.84 -6.34 7.18
CA ALA A 90 15.16 -6.24 6.57
C ALA A 90 15.07 -6.40 5.03
N ALA A 91 14.26 -5.55 4.40
CA ALA A 91 14.34 -5.15 3.01
C ALA A 91 14.82 -3.70 3.02
N ASP A 92 16.01 -3.51 3.59
CA ASP A 92 17.00 -2.62 3.01
C ASP A 92 17.40 -3.22 1.65
N THR A 93 16.44 -3.27 0.74
CA THR A 93 16.65 -3.56 -0.66
C THR A 93 15.97 -2.44 -1.39
N GLN A 94 16.76 -1.38 -1.55
CA GLN A 94 16.75 -0.63 -2.77
C GLN A 94 15.39 0.01 -3.07
N TYR A 95 15.31 1.29 -2.72
CA TYR A 95 14.99 2.28 -3.75
C TYR A 95 15.97 2.11 -4.93
N ARG A 96 15.92 0.97 -5.63
CA ARG A 96 16.16 0.98 -7.06
C ARG A 96 14.97 1.79 -7.50
N ALA A 97 15.29 2.99 -8.00
CA ALA A 97 14.37 3.80 -8.77
C ALA A 97 13.44 2.85 -9.51
N ALA A 98 12.13 3.15 -9.46
CA ALA A 98 11.16 2.57 -10.37
C ALA A 98 11.87 2.32 -11.71
N PRO A 99 11.74 1.15 -12.36
CA PRO A 99 12.07 1.10 -13.77
C PRO A 99 11.42 2.34 -14.36
N ALA A 100 12.28 3.20 -14.93
CA ALA A 100 11.89 4.49 -15.45
C ALA A 100 10.54 4.30 -16.12
N LEU A 101 9.59 5.17 -15.77
CA LEU A 101 8.33 5.37 -16.48
C LEU A 101 8.52 4.79 -17.88
N ILE A 102 7.86 3.67 -18.16
CA ILE A 102 7.66 3.25 -19.54
C ILE A 102 7.25 4.56 -20.21
N PRO A 103 8.00 5.08 -21.21
CA PRO A 103 7.65 6.34 -21.82
C PRO A 103 6.17 6.23 -22.11
N LEU A 104 5.39 7.20 -21.64
CA LEU A 104 3.99 7.32 -22.01
C LEU A 104 4.01 7.30 -23.54
N VAL A 105 3.80 6.12 -24.12
CA VAL A 105 3.65 5.98 -25.56
C VAL A 105 2.39 6.79 -25.80
N LYS A 106 2.60 7.99 -26.37
CA LYS A 106 1.53 8.75 -27.00
C LYS A 106 0.74 7.72 -27.81
N PRO A 107 -0.60 7.69 -27.74
CA PRO A 107 -1.32 6.97 -28.76
C PRO A 107 -0.94 7.62 -30.10
N GLU A 108 -0.01 7.00 -30.83
CA GLU A 108 0.15 7.22 -32.26
C GLU A 108 -1.08 6.57 -32.89
N SER A 109 -2.16 7.35 -32.95
CA SER A 109 -3.23 7.08 -33.90
C SER A 109 -2.69 7.39 -35.29
N ASP A 110 -2.01 6.43 -35.88
CA ASP A 110 -1.82 6.37 -37.33
C ASP A 110 -2.16 4.96 -37.80
N ILE A 111 -3.43 4.58 -37.62
CA ILE A 111 -4.01 3.54 -38.46
C ILE A 111 -4.54 4.25 -39.69
N ASN A 112 -3.69 4.35 -40.71
CA ASN A 112 -4.15 4.71 -42.05
C ASN A 112 -4.87 3.48 -42.63
N PHE A 113 -6.18 3.39 -42.38
CA PHE A 113 -7.06 2.41 -43.02
C PHE A 113 -7.24 2.77 -44.50
N ASP A 114 -6.20 2.55 -45.31
CA ASP A 114 -6.31 2.58 -46.77
C ASP A 114 -6.77 1.19 -47.26
N ILE A 115 -8.01 0.83 -46.91
CA ILE A 115 -8.69 -0.32 -47.51
C ILE A 115 -9.32 0.20 -48.80
N LYS A 116 -8.83 -0.28 -49.94
CA LYS A 116 -9.43 0.05 -51.23
C LYS A 116 -10.68 -0.80 -51.44
N LEU A 117 -11.69 -0.18 -52.05
CA LEU A 117 -12.96 -0.83 -52.38
C LEU A 117 -12.78 -2.07 -53.29
N GLU A 118 -11.62 -2.19 -53.93
CA GLU A 118 -11.18 -3.30 -54.79
C GLU A 118 -10.93 -4.60 -54.02
N ASP A 119 -10.57 -4.52 -52.72
CA ASP A 119 -10.22 -5.69 -51.90
C ASP A 119 -11.46 -6.36 -51.24
N LEU A 120 -12.66 -5.80 -51.44
CA LEU A 120 -13.90 -6.23 -50.82
C LEU A 120 -14.87 -6.95 -51.77
N PHE A 121 -14.49 -7.11 -53.05
CA PHE A 121 -15.34 -7.72 -54.09
C PHE A 121 -14.58 -8.70 -54.98
#